data_AF-A0A3B6LVE3-F1
#
_entry.id   AF-A0A3B6LVE3-F1
#
_cell.length_a   1.000
_cell.length_b   1.000
_cell.length_c   1.000
_cell.angle_alpha   90.00
_cell.angle_beta   90.00
_cell.angle_gamma   90.00
#
_symmetry.space_group_name_H-M   'P 1'
#
loop_
_entity.id
_entity.type
_entity.pdbx_description
1 polymer ?
#
loop_
_entity_poly.entity_id
_entity_poly.type
_entity_poly.pdbx_seq_one_letter_code
_entity_poly.pdbx_strand_id
1 'polypeptide(L)'
;MPPQRVLLIVILLLSSASSLEAEEPLRALSIGDELVGETMPLRHGRRVYRLAGLRPPAWYEVKISYPASIPSSFSIRLVSDPDAAEDQGSKNRRLLNTEKIIFQAESTKPVYVLVTVEPEGVVAKPNVKERELALFNIVCDELLLGIPRFAWWVGIAAVICLVLASLAPYFLPIHKLLNYETAKSSDADAAKLS
;
A
#
# COMPACT_ATOMS: atom_id res chain seq x y z
N MET A 1 18.25 -33.08 -51.27
CA MET A 1 17.80 -33.28 -49.88
C MET A 1 16.27 -33.37 -49.87
N PRO A 2 15.65 -34.30 -49.12
CA PRO A 2 14.20 -34.47 -49.14
C PRO A 2 13.50 -33.25 -48.50
N PRO A 3 12.40 -32.74 -49.10
CA PRO A 3 11.73 -31.50 -48.66
C PRO A 3 11.24 -31.56 -47.21
N GLN A 4 10.98 -32.78 -46.70
CA GLN A 4 10.58 -33.01 -45.31
C GLN A 4 11.65 -32.61 -44.28
N ARG A 5 12.95 -32.75 -44.61
CA ARG A 5 14.03 -32.38 -43.68
C ARG A 5 14.19 -30.86 -43.56
N VAL A 6 13.95 -30.12 -44.64
CA VAL A 6 14.00 -28.65 -44.63
C VAL A 6 12.85 -28.10 -43.79
N LEU A 7 11.64 -28.66 -43.94
CA LEU A 7 10.48 -28.27 -43.14
C LEU A 7 10.71 -28.49 -41.64
N LEU A 8 11.30 -29.63 -41.26
CA LEU A 8 11.59 -29.96 -39.87
C LEU A 8 12.62 -29.01 -39.24
N ILE A 9 13.67 -28.66 -39.99
CA ILE A 9 14.68 -27.68 -39.56
C ILE A 9 14.07 -26.28 -39.41
N VAL A 10 13.20 -25.88 -40.34
CA VAL A 10 12.48 -24.59 -40.27
C VAL A 10 11.55 -24.57 -39.05
N ILE A 11 10.82 -25.64 -38.77
CA ILE A 11 9.94 -25.74 -37.58
C ILE A 11 10.77 -25.72 -36.28
N LEU A 12 11.93 -26.38 -36.24
CA LEU A 12 12.84 -26.37 -35.09
C LEU A 12 13.45 -24.98 -34.86
N LEU A 13 13.82 -24.26 -35.93
CA LEU A 13 14.33 -22.89 -35.87
C LEU A 13 13.22 -21.89 -35.45
N LEU A 14 11.99 -22.05 -35.94
CA LEU A 14 10.85 -21.24 -35.49
C LEU A 14 10.45 -21.52 -34.03
N SER A 15 10.56 -22.77 -33.58
CA SER A 15 10.29 -23.12 -32.17
C SER A 15 11.36 -22.57 -31.23
N SER A 16 12.63 -22.54 -31.67
CA SER A 16 13.75 -21.98 -30.89
C SER A 16 13.70 -20.44 -30.82
N ALA A 17 13.08 -19.79 -31.81
CA ALA A 17 12.84 -18.34 -31.79
C ALA A 17 11.68 -17.94 -30.87
N SER A 18 10.83 -18.90 -30.47
CA SER A 18 9.69 -18.67 -29.57
C SER A 18 10.08 -18.70 -28.08
N SER A 19 11.32 -19.09 -27.78
CA SER A 19 11.95 -18.97 -26.45
C SER A 19 12.64 -17.62 -26.23
N LEU A 20 12.21 -16.58 -26.94
CA LEU A 20 12.42 -15.21 -26.49
C LEU A 20 11.57 -15.06 -25.22
N GLU A 21 12.22 -14.86 -24.07
CA GLU A 21 11.56 -14.49 -22.83
C GLU A 21 10.46 -13.48 -23.18
N ALA A 22 9.21 -13.87 -22.96
CA ALA A 22 8.14 -12.90 -22.93
C ALA A 22 8.52 -11.94 -21.80
N GLU A 23 9.05 -10.77 -22.16
CA GLU A 23 9.02 -9.61 -21.28
C GLU A 23 7.56 -9.43 -20.90
N GLU A 24 7.17 -9.99 -19.76
CA GLU A 24 5.93 -9.63 -19.10
C GLU A 24 5.93 -8.10 -19.03
N PRO A 25 4.99 -7.40 -19.67
CA PRO A 25 5.02 -5.95 -19.75
C PRO A 25 5.07 -5.40 -18.33
N LEU A 26 6.10 -4.58 -18.05
CA LEU A 26 6.39 -4.09 -16.71
C LEU A 26 5.11 -3.58 -16.04
N ARG A 27 4.75 -4.18 -14.90
CA ARG A 27 3.45 -3.93 -14.29
C ARG A 27 3.38 -2.48 -13.83
N ALA A 28 2.36 -1.76 -14.28
CA ALA A 28 2.16 -0.37 -13.90
C ALA A 28 1.51 -0.28 -12.51
N LEU A 29 2.04 0.60 -11.66
CA LEU A 29 1.45 1.00 -10.39
C LEU A 29 1.04 2.48 -10.51
N SER A 30 -0.25 2.70 -10.73
CA SER A 30 -0.86 4.03 -10.84
C SER A 30 -1.01 4.66 -9.46
N ILE A 31 -0.87 5.98 -9.38
CA ILE A 31 -1.00 6.71 -8.11
C ILE A 31 -2.45 6.73 -7.64
N GLY A 32 -2.64 6.40 -6.38
CA GLY A 32 -3.95 6.30 -5.72
C GLY A 32 -4.68 5.00 -5.98
N ASP A 33 -4.17 4.15 -6.89
CA ASP A 33 -4.77 2.86 -7.20
C ASP A 33 -4.02 1.75 -6.45
N GLU A 34 -4.73 1.04 -5.58
CA GLU A 34 -4.19 -0.13 -4.87
C GLU A 34 -4.26 -1.37 -5.78
N LEU A 35 -3.11 -2.01 -6.02
CA LEU A 35 -3.06 -3.34 -6.60
C LEU A 35 -3.30 -4.36 -5.49
N VAL A 36 -4.48 -4.99 -5.50
CA VAL A 36 -4.94 -5.92 -4.46
C VAL A 36 -4.67 -7.37 -4.87
N GLY A 37 -4.22 -8.18 -3.90
CA GLY A 37 -4.10 -9.63 -4.08
C GLY A 37 -2.97 -10.03 -5.03
N GLU A 38 -1.93 -9.22 -5.13
CA GLU A 38 -0.73 -9.57 -5.87
C GLU A 38 -0.08 -10.83 -5.30
N THR A 39 0.41 -11.69 -6.19
CA THR A 39 1.12 -12.91 -5.80
C THR A 39 2.51 -12.98 -6.41
N MET A 40 3.50 -13.39 -5.63
CA MET A 40 4.84 -13.71 -6.10
C MET A 40 5.40 -14.95 -5.38
N PRO A 41 6.39 -15.65 -5.95
CA PRO A 41 7.05 -16.78 -5.26
C PRO A 41 7.59 -16.34 -3.90
N LEU A 42 7.32 -17.09 -2.84
CA LEU A 42 7.78 -16.74 -1.49
C LEU A 42 9.31 -16.85 -1.37
N ARG A 43 9.93 -17.78 -2.10
CA ARG A 43 11.38 -17.97 -2.14
C ARG A 43 11.95 -17.24 -3.35
N HIS A 44 12.79 -16.24 -3.11
CA HIS A 44 13.42 -15.41 -4.14
C HIS A 44 12.41 -14.67 -5.04
N GLY A 45 11.24 -14.32 -4.49
CA GLY A 45 10.26 -13.56 -5.25
C GLY A 45 10.75 -12.14 -5.48
N ARG A 46 10.67 -11.70 -6.73
CA ARG A 46 11.09 -10.38 -7.16
C ARG A 46 10.14 -9.86 -8.22
N ARG A 47 9.72 -8.60 -8.10
CA ARG A 47 8.88 -7.93 -9.09
C ARG A 47 9.20 -6.45 -9.16
N VAL A 48 9.28 -5.93 -10.38
CA VAL A 48 9.45 -4.50 -10.64
C VAL A 48 8.12 -3.92 -11.08
N TYR A 49 7.76 -2.78 -10.48
CA TYR A 49 6.60 -1.99 -10.87
C TYR A 49 7.05 -0.66 -11.46
N ARG A 50 6.44 -0.25 -12.57
CA ARG A 50 6.62 1.08 -13.12
C ARG A 50 5.61 2.03 -12.50
N LEU A 51 6.06 3.11 -11.88
CA LEU A 51 5.15 4.11 -11.34
C LEU A 51 4.53 4.94 -12.48
N ALA A 52 3.20 5.01 -12.50
CA ALA A 52 2.44 5.72 -13.51
C ALA A 52 1.71 6.93 -12.90
N GLY A 53 1.69 8.04 -13.65
CA GLY A 53 0.97 9.27 -13.28
C GLY A 53 1.70 10.24 -12.35
N LEU A 54 3.02 10.08 -12.14
CA LEU A 54 3.81 10.95 -11.27
C LEU A 54 3.77 12.41 -11.75
N ARG A 55 3.64 13.35 -10.81
CA ARG A 55 3.55 14.79 -11.03
C ARG A 55 4.69 15.50 -10.30
N PRO A 56 5.78 15.85 -10.99
CA PRO A 56 6.90 16.57 -10.38
C PRO A 56 6.58 18.07 -10.21
N PRO A 57 7.06 18.75 -9.15
CA PRO A 57 7.68 18.19 -7.95
C PRO A 57 6.61 17.80 -6.91
N ALA A 58 6.53 16.51 -6.56
CA ALA A 58 5.65 16.03 -5.50
C ALA A 58 6.28 14.88 -4.71
N TRP A 59 5.81 14.72 -3.48
CA TRP A 59 6.19 13.64 -2.59
C TRP A 59 5.24 12.46 -2.76
N TYR A 60 5.79 11.25 -2.73
CA TYR A 60 5.07 10.01 -2.91
C TYR A 60 5.42 9.01 -1.81
N GLU A 61 4.46 8.18 -1.47
CA GLU A 61 4.61 7.08 -0.52
C GLU A 61 4.19 5.78 -1.17
N VAL A 62 5.09 4.80 -1.19
CA VAL A 62 4.76 3.43 -1.63
C VAL A 62 4.68 2.55 -0.41
N LYS A 63 3.59 1.78 -0.30
CA LYS A 63 3.31 0.90 0.83
C LYS A 63 2.97 -0.49 0.34
N ILE A 64 3.40 -1.48 1.10
CA ILE A 64 2.95 -2.87 0.93
C ILE A 64 2.23 -3.32 2.19
N SER A 65 1.12 -4.02 1.99
CA SER A 65 0.39 -4.71 3.05
C SER A 65 0.28 -6.19 2.69
N TYR A 66 0.41 -7.07 3.68
CA TYR A 66 0.35 -8.52 3.48
C TYR A 66 -0.18 -9.20 4.74
N PRO A 67 -0.80 -10.39 4.62
CA PRO A 67 -1.40 -11.07 5.75
C PRO A 67 -0.33 -11.66 6.68
N ALA A 68 -0.45 -11.40 7.98
CA ALA A 68 0.46 -11.94 9.01
C ALA A 68 0.44 -13.48 9.14
N SER A 69 -0.51 -14.17 8.48
CA SER A 69 -0.59 -15.63 8.47
C SER A 69 0.51 -16.32 7.66
N ILE A 70 1.19 -15.59 6.77
CA ILE A 70 2.30 -16.09 5.97
C ILE A 70 3.56 -15.42 6.50
N PRO A 71 4.51 -16.18 7.05
CA PRO A 71 5.68 -15.56 7.66
C PRO A 71 6.66 -15.21 6.53
N SER A 72 6.62 -13.94 6.12
CA SER A 72 7.31 -13.41 4.95
C SER A 72 7.80 -11.99 5.23
N SER A 73 9.02 -11.69 4.82
CA SER A 73 9.62 -10.37 4.88
C SER A 73 9.67 -9.78 3.48
N PHE A 74 8.98 -8.65 3.28
CA PHE A 74 9.03 -7.91 2.03
C PHE A 74 10.13 -6.85 2.04
N SER A 75 10.64 -6.42 0.90
CA SER A 75 11.47 -5.22 0.79
C SER A 75 11.07 -4.38 -0.41
N ILE A 76 11.04 -3.06 -0.22
CA ILE A 76 10.70 -2.09 -1.28
C ILE A 76 11.88 -1.18 -1.53
N ARG A 77 12.22 -0.97 -2.79
CA ARG A 77 13.29 -0.08 -3.22
C ARG A 77 12.92 0.72 -4.45
N LEU A 78 13.40 1.95 -4.49
CA LEU A 78 13.39 2.74 -5.70
C LEU A 78 14.56 2.33 -6.58
N VAL A 79 14.26 2.12 -7.86
CA VAL A 79 15.25 1.78 -8.86
C VAL A 79 15.04 2.68 -10.07
N SER A 80 16.11 3.24 -10.59
CA SER A 80 16.09 4.10 -11.79
C SER A 80 16.15 3.30 -13.08
N ASP A 81 16.78 2.12 -13.03
CA ASP A 81 16.96 1.21 -14.15
C ASP A 81 16.54 -0.21 -13.75
N PRO A 82 15.49 -0.79 -14.36
CA PRO A 82 14.98 -2.11 -13.99
C PRO A 82 16.03 -3.22 -14.12
N ASP A 83 17.01 -3.08 -15.01
CA ASP A 83 18.00 -4.12 -15.33
C ASP A 83 19.24 -4.05 -14.42
N ALA A 84 19.49 -2.90 -13.80
CA ALA A 84 20.58 -2.68 -12.85
C ALA A 84 20.22 -3.03 -11.39
N ALA A 85 19.05 -3.63 -11.17
CA ALA A 85 18.56 -4.04 -9.86
C ALA A 85 19.33 -5.26 -9.33
N GLU A 86 20.58 -5.07 -8.90
CA GLU A 86 21.34 -6.08 -8.17
C GLU A 86 20.84 -6.25 -6.72
N ASP A 87 20.99 -7.47 -6.20
CA ASP A 87 20.60 -7.95 -4.87
C ASP A 87 21.46 -7.34 -3.75
N GLN A 88 21.53 -6.01 -3.66
CA GLN A 88 21.93 -5.41 -2.40
C GLN A 88 20.83 -5.75 -1.40
N GLY A 89 21.01 -6.68 -0.48
CA GLY A 89 20.06 -6.86 0.63
C GLY A 89 19.90 -5.55 1.41
N SER A 90 18.71 -5.26 1.94
CA SER A 90 18.49 -4.08 2.79
C SER A 90 19.26 -4.27 4.09
N LYS A 91 20.50 -3.78 4.18
CA LYS A 91 21.35 -3.90 5.37
C LYS A 91 20.87 -3.04 6.55
N ASN A 92 19.80 -2.26 6.38
CA ASN A 92 19.25 -1.45 7.45
C ASN A 92 18.38 -2.31 8.37
N ARG A 93 18.70 -2.31 9.67
CA ARG A 93 17.84 -2.88 10.72
C ARG A 93 16.49 -2.19 10.68
N ARG A 94 15.43 -2.96 10.46
CA ARG A 94 14.06 -2.48 10.41
C ARG A 94 13.50 -2.42 11.83
N LEU A 95 12.80 -1.33 12.14
CA LEU A 95 12.10 -1.17 13.42
C LEU A 95 10.76 -1.92 13.44
N LEU A 96 10.14 -2.10 12.27
CA LEU A 96 8.83 -2.71 12.10
C LEU A 96 8.82 -3.54 10.81
N ASN A 97 7.98 -4.58 10.78
CA ASN A 97 7.73 -5.41 9.59
C ASN A 97 6.72 -4.73 8.65
N THR A 98 6.82 -3.42 8.48
CA THR A 98 5.98 -2.63 7.57
C THR A 98 6.88 -2.01 6.52
N GLU A 99 6.68 -2.39 5.27
CA GLU A 99 7.44 -1.83 4.17
C GLU A 99 6.77 -0.57 3.63
N LYS A 100 7.41 0.56 3.89
CA LYS A 100 6.99 1.88 3.43
C LYS A 100 8.23 2.64 2.99
N ILE A 101 8.17 3.24 1.81
CA ILE A 101 9.19 4.17 1.33
C ILE A 101 8.53 5.49 0.96
N ILE A 102 9.21 6.59 1.25
CA ILE A 102 8.80 7.94 0.86
C ILE A 102 9.88 8.51 -0.04
N PHE A 103 9.50 9.10 -1.15
CA PHE A 103 10.45 9.73 -2.07
C PHE A 103 9.84 10.96 -2.74
N GLN A 104 10.70 11.82 -3.27
CA GLN A 104 10.31 12.99 -4.03
C GLN A 104 10.53 12.72 -5.52
N ALA A 105 9.50 12.92 -6.33
CA ALA A 105 9.64 12.90 -7.78
C ALA A 105 10.08 14.30 -8.25
N GLU A 106 11.37 14.46 -8.56
CA GLU A 106 11.92 15.75 -8.99
C GLU A 106 11.81 16.00 -10.50
N SER A 107 11.69 14.93 -11.30
CA SER A 107 11.68 15.02 -12.76
C SER A 107 10.64 14.08 -13.37
N THR A 108 10.38 14.26 -14.67
CA THR A 108 9.48 13.40 -15.47
C THR A 108 10.10 12.06 -15.85
N LYS A 109 11.31 11.75 -15.36
CA LYS A 109 11.95 10.45 -15.59
C LYS A 109 11.10 9.33 -15.01
N PRO A 110 11.02 8.17 -15.69
CA PRO A 110 10.31 7.02 -15.15
C PRO A 110 10.98 6.58 -13.84
N VAL A 111 10.15 6.24 -12.86
CA VAL A 111 10.58 5.72 -11.57
C VAL A 111 10.05 4.31 -11.43
N TYR A 112 10.90 3.39 -10.99
CA TYR A 112 10.54 2.00 -10.76
C TYR A 112 10.63 1.65 -9.28
N VAL A 113 9.78 0.71 -8.89
CA VAL A 113 9.78 0.14 -7.55
C VAL A 113 10.07 -1.34 -7.65
N LEU A 114 11.18 -1.75 -7.07
CA LEU A 114 11.52 -3.15 -6.88
C LEU A 114 10.92 -3.64 -5.58
N VAL A 115 10.16 -4.72 -5.67
CA VAL A 115 9.65 -5.47 -4.52
C VAL A 115 10.33 -6.82 -4.49
N THR A 116 10.91 -7.16 -3.35
CA THR A 116 11.40 -8.52 -3.09
C THR A 116 10.66 -9.13 -1.91
N VAL A 117 10.59 -10.47 -1.88
CA VAL A 117 10.09 -11.21 -0.74
C VAL A 117 11.04 -12.34 -0.37
N GLU A 118 11.23 -12.51 0.93
CA GLU A 118 11.97 -13.60 1.53
C GLU A 118 11.10 -14.28 2.59
N PRO A 119 11.21 -15.60 2.78
CA PRO A 119 10.53 -16.28 3.87
C PRO A 119 11.12 -15.83 5.22
N GLU A 120 10.26 -15.47 6.17
CA GLU A 120 10.68 -15.12 7.53
C GLU A 120 10.34 -16.29 8.45
N GLY A 121 11.31 -16.85 9.17
CA GLY A 121 11.07 -17.94 10.13
C GLY A 121 10.85 -19.34 9.53
N VAL A 122 10.53 -20.29 10.40
CA VAL A 122 10.38 -21.72 10.08
C VAL A 122 8.96 -22.15 10.40
N VAL A 123 8.31 -22.88 9.50
CA VAL A 123 6.96 -23.40 9.72
C VAL A 123 6.98 -24.39 10.88
N ALA A 124 6.33 -24.03 12.00
CA ALA A 124 6.34 -24.83 13.23
C ALA A 124 5.59 -26.18 13.12
N LYS A 125 4.77 -26.38 12.08
CA LYS A 125 4.04 -27.63 11.88
C LYS A 125 4.84 -28.60 10.99
N PRO A 126 5.35 -29.72 11.55
CA PRO A 126 5.95 -30.75 10.73
C PRO A 126 4.91 -31.33 9.75
N ASN A 127 5.34 -31.68 8.54
CA ASN A 127 4.55 -32.34 7.48
C ASN A 127 3.46 -31.51 6.77
N VAL A 128 3.43 -30.18 6.95
CA VAL A 128 2.57 -29.29 6.14
C VAL A 128 3.43 -28.68 5.02
N LYS A 129 2.95 -28.72 3.77
CA LYS A 129 3.61 -28.00 2.66
C LYS A 129 3.66 -26.51 3.00
N GLU A 130 4.86 -25.95 2.99
CA GLU A 130 5.04 -24.50 3.11
C GLU A 130 4.31 -23.79 1.96
N ARG A 131 3.81 -22.58 2.20
CA ARG A 131 3.20 -21.81 1.12
C ARG A 131 4.28 -21.38 0.14
N GLU A 132 4.08 -21.68 -1.14
CA GLU A 132 5.03 -21.34 -2.20
C GLU A 132 4.86 -19.91 -2.71
N LEU A 133 3.71 -19.28 -2.42
CA LEU A 133 3.36 -17.94 -2.89
C LEU A 133 3.13 -16.99 -1.72
N ALA A 134 3.68 -15.79 -1.84
CA ALA A 134 3.41 -14.65 -0.99
C ALA A 134 2.28 -13.82 -1.61
N LEU A 135 1.28 -13.46 -0.80
CA LEU A 135 0.15 -12.61 -1.20
C LEU A 135 0.32 -11.24 -0.54
N PHE A 136 0.14 -10.16 -1.30
CA PHE A 136 0.29 -8.80 -0.81
C PHE A 136 -0.54 -7.82 -1.63
N ASN A 137 -0.76 -6.64 -1.08
CA ASN A 137 -1.26 -5.49 -1.82
C ASN A 137 -0.15 -4.43 -1.88
N ILE A 138 -0.16 -3.60 -2.92
CA ILE A 138 0.76 -2.49 -3.07
C ILE A 138 0.03 -1.24 -3.57
N VAL A 139 0.35 -0.09 -3.00
CA VAL A 139 -0.22 1.20 -3.38
C VAL A 139 0.86 2.28 -3.41
N CYS A 140 0.68 3.26 -4.30
CA CYS A 140 1.49 4.47 -4.37
C CYS A 140 0.59 5.69 -4.17
N ASP A 141 0.79 6.46 -3.10
CA ASP A 141 0.00 7.64 -2.78
C ASP A 141 0.80 8.93 -2.96
N GLU A 142 0.15 9.98 -3.46
CA GLU A 142 0.71 11.34 -3.43
C GLU A 142 0.54 11.96 -2.04
N LEU A 143 1.63 12.49 -1.50
CA LEU A 143 1.66 13.16 -0.20
C LEU A 143 1.53 14.68 -0.36
N LEU A 144 0.66 15.27 0.44
CA LEU A 144 0.52 16.71 0.63
C LEU A 144 0.83 17.03 2.09
N LEU A 145 1.88 17.82 2.32
CA LEU A 145 2.43 18.13 3.66
C LEU A 145 2.75 16.86 4.49
N GLY A 146 3.26 15.81 3.83
CA GLY A 146 3.61 14.53 4.47
C GLY A 146 2.43 13.59 4.74
N ILE A 147 1.20 13.99 4.38
CA ILE A 147 -0.02 13.20 4.57
C ILE A 147 -0.57 12.77 3.20
N PRO A 148 -0.98 11.50 3.01
CA PRO A 148 -1.64 11.07 1.77
C PRO A 148 -2.81 11.96 1.39
N ARG A 149 -2.91 12.38 0.13
CA ARG A 149 -3.98 13.28 -0.35
C ARG A 149 -5.38 12.78 0.00
N PHE A 150 -5.60 11.46 -0.03
CA PHE A 150 -6.88 10.87 0.33
C PHE A 150 -7.30 11.16 1.79
N ALA A 151 -6.34 11.21 2.72
CA ALA A 151 -6.62 11.42 4.15
C ALA A 151 -7.02 12.86 4.50
N TRP A 152 -6.80 13.84 3.61
CA TRP A 152 -7.18 15.24 3.85
C TRP A 152 -8.68 15.43 4.03
N TRP A 153 -9.52 14.62 3.40
CA TRP A 153 -10.97 14.66 3.60
C TRP A 153 -11.37 14.43 5.05
N VAL A 154 -10.66 13.52 5.75
CA VAL A 154 -10.89 13.25 7.17
C VAL A 154 -10.48 14.46 8.00
N GLY A 155 -9.34 15.11 7.67
CA GLY A 155 -8.90 16.34 8.31
C GLY A 155 -9.91 17.48 8.19
N ILE A 156 -10.44 17.70 6.99
CA ILE A 156 -11.48 18.71 6.74
C ILE A 156 -12.75 18.39 7.55
N ALA A 157 -13.21 17.14 7.54
CA ALA A 157 -14.38 16.71 8.30
C ALA A 157 -14.19 16.94 9.82
N ALA A 158 -13.01 16.65 10.35
CA ALA A 158 -12.68 16.89 11.75
C ALA A 158 -12.74 18.38 12.12
N VAL A 159 -12.21 19.26 11.26
CA VAL A 159 -12.29 20.72 11.46
C VAL A 159 -13.74 21.20 11.43
N ILE A 160 -14.56 20.72 10.49
CA ILE A 160 -15.98 21.06 10.42
C ILE A 160 -16.70 20.61 11.70
N CYS A 161 -16.43 19.39 12.18
CA CYS A 161 -17.01 18.89 13.41
C CYS A 161 -16.66 19.77 14.62
N LEU A 162 -15.40 20.21 14.71
CA LEU A 162 -14.94 21.09 15.79
C LEU A 162 -15.62 22.47 15.74
N VAL A 163 -15.80 23.03 14.54
CA VAL A 163 -16.54 24.28 14.33
C VAL A 163 -18.01 24.10 14.73
N LEU A 164 -18.67 23.03 14.29
CA LEU A 164 -20.07 22.79 14.67
C LEU A 164 -20.23 22.60 16.18
N ALA A 165 -19.32 21.88 16.83
CA ALA A 165 -19.31 21.70 18.28
C ALA A 165 -19.14 23.03 19.02
N SER A 166 -18.32 23.96 18.51
CA SER A 166 -18.15 25.28 19.11
C SER A 166 -19.33 26.23 18.85
N LEU A 167 -20.07 26.05 17.74
CA LEU A 167 -21.30 26.81 17.47
C LEU A 167 -22.55 26.26 18.15
N ALA A 168 -22.61 24.94 18.42
CA ALA A 168 -23.73 24.29 19.10
C ALA A 168 -24.24 25.02 20.37
N PRO A 169 -23.39 25.54 21.29
CA PRO A 169 -23.86 26.25 22.47
C PRO A 169 -24.52 27.61 22.19
N TYR A 170 -24.30 28.20 21.02
CA TYR A 170 -24.96 29.45 20.63
C TYR A 170 -26.35 29.21 20.05
N PHE A 171 -26.56 28.09 19.37
CA PHE A 171 -27.86 27.75 18.77
C PHE A 171 -28.78 27.01 19.74
N LEU A 172 -28.22 26.22 20.66
CA LEU A 172 -28.99 25.55 21.69
C LEU A 172 -29.20 26.52 22.86
N PRO A 173 -30.44 26.75 23.32
CA PRO A 173 -30.70 27.59 24.47
C PRO A 173 -30.33 26.83 25.75
N ILE A 174 -29.03 26.56 25.96
CA ILE A 174 -28.50 25.82 27.11
C ILE A 174 -28.98 26.46 28.42
N HIS A 175 -29.12 27.79 28.44
CA HIS A 175 -29.69 28.53 29.56
C HIS A 175 -31.11 28.07 29.93
N LYS A 176 -31.95 27.65 28.97
CA LYS A 176 -33.30 27.13 29.26
C LYS A 176 -33.27 25.72 29.84
N LEU A 177 -32.33 24.88 29.40
CA LEU A 177 -32.16 23.54 29.96
C LEU A 177 -31.61 23.58 31.38
N LEU A 178 -30.61 24.44 31.64
CA LEU A 178 -30.03 24.62 32.96
C LEU A 178 -31.05 25.18 33.98
N ASN A 179 -31.87 26.13 33.54
CA ASN A 179 -32.94 26.72 34.35
C ASN A 179 -34.08 25.72 34.63
N TYR A 180 -34.36 24.81 33.69
CA TYR A 180 -35.35 23.74 33.90
C TYR A 180 -34.88 22.71 34.93
N GLU A 181 -33.61 22.31 34.89
CA GLU A 181 -33.03 21.37 35.85
C GLU A 181 -32.99 21.94 37.27
N THR A 182 -32.58 23.19 37.42
CA THR A 182 -32.54 23.89 38.73
C THR A 182 -33.93 24.13 39.30
N ALA A 183 -34.93 24.46 38.47
CA ALA A 183 -36.32 24.56 38.92
C ALA A 183 -36.86 23.19 39.38
N LYS A 184 -36.55 22.12 38.65
CA LYS A 184 -36.98 20.76 38.98
C LYS A 184 -36.32 20.21 40.25
N SER A 185 -35.04 20.52 40.51
CA SER A 185 -34.38 20.10 41.75
C SER A 185 -34.96 20.83 42.96
N SER A 186 -35.23 22.13 42.84
CA SER A 186 -35.85 22.92 43.91
C SER A 186 -37.25 22.42 44.29
N ASP A 187 -38.05 21.99 43.30
CA ASP A 187 -39.39 21.47 43.53
C ASP A 187 -39.36 20.08 44.21
N ALA A 188 -38.39 19.24 43.82
CA ALA A 188 -38.17 17.94 44.46
C ALA A 188 -37.67 18.04 45.92
N ASP A 189 -36.87 19.07 46.23
CA ASP A 189 -36.39 19.33 47.59
C ASP A 189 -37.50 19.92 48.48
N ALA A 190 -38.36 20.79 47.93
CA ALA A 190 -39.52 21.33 48.64
C ALA A 190 -40.53 20.24 49.03
N ALA A 191 -40.78 19.27 48.14
CA ALA A 191 -41.71 18.16 48.40
C ALA A 191 -41.22 17.14 49.45
N LYS A 192 -39.92 17.13 49.79
CA LYS A 192 -39.36 16.25 50.84
C LYS A 192 -39.38 16.88 52.24
N LEU A 193 -39.62 18.18 52.34
CA LEU A 193 -39.64 18.95 53.59
C LEU A 193 -41.06 19.18 54.13
N SER A 194 -42.11 18.82 53.38
CA SER A 194 -43.52 18.79 53.79
C SER A 194 -43.96 17.39 54.20
#